data_AF-A0A961M9Z7-F1
#
_entry.id   AF-A0A961M9Z7-F1
#
_cell.length_a   1.000
_cell.length_b   1.000
_cell.length_c   1.000
_cell.angle_alpha   90.00
_cell.angle_beta   90.00
_cell.angle_gamma   90.00
#
_symmetry.space_group_name_H-M   'P 1'
#
loop_
_entity.id
_entity.type
_entity.pdbx_description
1 polymer ?
#
loop_
_entity_poly.entity_id
_entity_poly.type
_entity_poly.pdbx_seq_one_letter_code
_entity_poly.pdbx_strand_id
1 'polypeptide(L)' 'MTAPARLAEAEMLDRAARAVGKVDLYGRRGATMVSLDEVEAMAITLALLGLRAIHPAAAEYAAPDTPLNPLKGPADV' A
#
# COMPACT_ATOMS: atom_id res chain seq x y z
N MET A 1 -10.26 -6.09 29.59
CA MET A 1 -9.61 -5.89 28.27
C MET A 1 -10.15 -6.97 27.35
N THR A 2 -11.08 -6.62 26.45
CA THR A 2 -11.64 -7.56 25.47
C THR A 2 -10.56 -7.89 24.46
N ALA A 3 -10.32 -9.18 24.19
CA ALA A 3 -9.39 -9.59 23.15
C ALA A 3 -9.80 -8.98 21.79
N PRO A 4 -8.86 -8.51 20.97
CA PRO A 4 -9.20 -7.95 19.66
C PRO A 4 -9.96 -9.00 18.86
N ALA A 5 -11.11 -8.61 18.31
CA ALA A 5 -11.87 -9.48 17.42
C ALA A 5 -10.97 -9.85 16.22
N ARG A 6 -10.82 -11.14 15.95
CA ARG A 6 -10.05 -11.59 14.79
C ARG A 6 -10.81 -11.19 13.54
N LEU A 7 -10.13 -10.49 12.62
CA LEU A 7 -10.67 -10.21 11.30
C LEU A 7 -10.88 -11.52 10.56
N ALA A 8 -12.11 -11.79 10.13
CA ALA A 8 -12.41 -12.98 9.33
C ALA A 8 -11.78 -12.84 7.94
N GLU A 9 -11.30 -13.94 7.36
CA GLU A 9 -10.64 -13.93 6.04
C GLU A 9 -11.54 -13.33 4.95
N ALA A 10 -12.83 -13.68 4.92
CA ALA A 10 -13.79 -13.13 3.97
C ALA A 10 -13.97 -11.61 4.13
N GLU A 11 -13.98 -11.12 5.37
CA GLU A 11 -14.11 -9.69 5.67
C GLU A 11 -12.85 -8.92 5.27
N MET A 12 -11.68 -9.49 5.52
CA MET A 12 -10.40 -8.97 5.05
C MET A 12 -10.37 -8.87 3.52
N LEU A 13 -10.73 -9.94 2.81
CA LEU A 13 -10.71 -9.96 1.34
C LEU A 13 -11.74 -8.98 0.74
N ASP A 14 -12.96 -8.87 1.30
CA ASP A 14 -13.96 -7.92 0.81
C ASP A 14 -13.49 -6.46 0.99
N ARG A 15 -12.88 -6.14 2.15
CA ARG A 15 -12.29 -4.80 2.38
C ARG A 15 -11.15 -4.50 1.41
N ALA A 16 -10.23 -5.44 1.24
CA ALA A 16 -9.12 -5.27 0.29
C ALA A 16 -9.62 -5.09 -1.15
N ALA A 17 -10.63 -5.86 -1.58
CA ALA A 17 -11.21 -5.74 -2.92
C ALA A 17 -11.87 -4.37 -3.14
N ARG A 18 -12.60 -3.85 -2.16
CA ARG A 18 -13.20 -2.49 -2.23
C ARG A 18 -12.12 -1.41 -2.31
N ALA A 19 -11.05 -1.53 -1.53
CA ALA A 19 -9.91 -0.62 -1.58
C ALA A 19 -9.27 -0.57 -2.97
N VAL A 20 -9.03 -1.75 -3.55
CA VAL A 20 -8.50 -1.88 -4.92
C VAL A 20 -9.45 -1.24 -5.93
N GLY A 21 -10.76 -1.49 -5.82
CA GLY A 21 -11.76 -0.88 -6.71
C GLY A 21 -11.76 0.66 -6.66
N LYS A 22 -11.51 1.28 -5.51
CA LYS A 22 -11.37 2.75 -5.40
C LYS A 22 -10.14 3.24 -6.15
N VAL A 23 -9.00 2.58 -5.95
CA VAL A 23 -7.73 2.95 -6.59
C VAL A 23 -7.80 2.76 -8.10
N ASP A 24 -8.38 1.66 -8.56
CA ASP A 24 -8.56 1.37 -9.98
C ASP A 24 -9.46 2.42 -10.67
N LEU A 25 -10.63 2.72 -10.07
CA LEU A 25 -11.60 3.65 -10.65
C LEU A 25 -11.14 5.11 -10.61
N TYR A 26 -10.50 5.55 -9.53
CA TYR A 26 -10.21 6.98 -9.28
C TYR A 26 -8.71 7.32 -9.24
N GLY A 27 -7.81 6.36 -9.50
CA GLY A 27 -6.36 6.55 -9.50
C GLY A 27 -5.83 7.16 -8.19
N ARG A 28 -5.01 8.22 -8.30
CA ARG A 28 -4.42 8.94 -7.15
C ARG A 28 -5.48 9.44 -6.18
N ARG A 29 -6.66 9.85 -6.67
CA ARG A 29 -7.76 10.27 -5.79
C ARG A 29 -8.29 9.08 -5.00
N GLY A 30 -8.48 7.94 -5.67
CA GLY A 30 -8.90 6.68 -5.05
C GLY A 30 -8.00 6.25 -3.90
N ALA A 31 -6.69 6.39 -4.06
CA ALA A 31 -5.72 6.09 -2.99
C ALA A 31 -5.97 6.90 -1.71
N THR A 32 -6.39 8.17 -1.82
CA THR A 32 -6.72 9.02 -0.64
C THR A 32 -8.07 8.68 0.00
N MET A 33 -8.88 7.82 -0.64
CA MET A 33 -10.21 7.41 -0.17
C MET A 33 -10.19 6.03 0.51
N VAL A 34 -9.03 5.37 0.54
CA VAL A 34 -8.85 4.09 1.23
C VAL A 34 -8.82 4.34 2.73
N SER A 35 -9.67 3.65 3.49
CA SER A 35 -9.70 3.78 4.95
C SER A 35 -8.54 3.03 5.60
N LEU A 36 -8.26 3.30 6.88
CA LEU A 36 -7.23 2.55 7.62
C LEU A 36 -7.56 1.05 7.69
N ASP A 37 -8.82 0.68 7.94
CA ASP A 37 -9.25 -0.72 7.96
C ASP A 37 -9.03 -1.43 6.61
N GLU A 38 -9.21 -0.70 5.52
CA GLU A 38 -8.95 -1.19 4.17
C GLU A 38 -7.45 -1.31 3.89
N VAL A 39 -6.64 -0.35 4.36
CA VAL A 39 -5.16 -0.43 4.29
C VAL A 39 -4.66 -1.65 5.06
N GLU A 40 -5.15 -1.87 6.28
CA GLU A 40 -4.78 -3.03 7.09
C GLU A 40 -5.18 -4.33 6.40
N ALA A 41 -6.41 -4.42 5.86
CA ALA A 41 -6.88 -5.58 5.13
C ALA A 41 -6.02 -5.88 3.89
N MET A 42 -5.63 -4.85 3.13
CA MET A 42 -4.69 -4.98 2.02
C MET A 42 -3.33 -5.49 2.50
N ALA A 43 -2.78 -4.90 3.57
CA ALA A 43 -1.47 -5.29 4.10
C ALA A 43 -1.46 -6.76 4.57
N ILE A 44 -2.50 -7.20 5.28
CA ILE A 44 -2.65 -8.60 5.69
C ILE A 44 -2.77 -9.51 4.47
N THR A 45 -3.59 -9.15 3.49
CA THR A 45 -3.75 -9.92 2.25
C THR A 45 -2.41 -10.08 1.54
N LEU A 46 -1.63 -9.01 1.40
CA LEU A 46 -0.30 -9.06 0.79
C LEU A 46 0.67 -9.94 1.57
N ALA A 47 0.67 -9.86 2.91
CA ALA A 47 1.48 -10.72 3.76
C ALA A 47 1.13 -12.20 3.58
N LEU A 48 -0.17 -12.54 3.48
CA LEU A 48 -0.64 -13.90 3.22
C LEU A 48 -0.26 -14.41 1.81
N LEU A 49 -0.14 -13.51 0.84
CA LEU A 49 0.41 -13.81 -0.49
C LEU A 49 1.95 -13.92 -0.51
N GLY A 50 2.61 -13.72 0.63
CA GLY A 50 4.06 -13.84 0.77
C GLY A 50 4.84 -12.55 0.53
N LEU A 51 4.18 -11.39 0.46
CA LEU A 51 4.89 -10.12 0.33
C LEU A 51 5.62 -9.79 1.64
N ARG A 52 6.95 -9.72 1.57
CA ARG A 52 7.79 -9.28 2.69
C ARG A 52 7.64 -7.78 2.90
N ALA A 53 7.26 -7.37 4.11
CA ALA A 53 7.31 -5.96 4.50
C ALA A 53 8.76 -5.44 4.49
N ILE A 54 8.97 -4.27 3.90
CA ILE A 54 10.23 -3.54 3.95
C ILE A 54 10.06 -2.42 4.98
N HIS A 55 11.01 -2.35 5.92
CA HIS A 55 11.00 -1.29 6.93
C HIS A 55 11.14 0.08 6.26
N PRO A 56 10.39 1.12 6.65
CA PRO A 56 10.49 2.45 6.02
C PRO A 56 11.88 3.09 6.09
N ALA A 57 12.66 2.76 7.11
CA ALA A 57 14.06 3.19 7.26
C ALA A 57 15.09 2.22 6.66
N ALA A 58 14.67 1.14 5.98
CA ALA A 58 15.60 0.36 5.19
C ALA A 58 16.21 1.29 4.12
N ALA A 59 17.50 1.12 3.84
CA ALA A 59 18.19 1.90 2.82
C ALA A 59 17.35 1.93 1.54
N GLU A 60 17.27 3.11 0.93
CA GLU A 60 16.38 3.43 -0.19
C GLU A 60 16.33 2.30 -1.22
N TYR A 61 15.13 2.05 -1.75
CA TYR A 61 14.99 1.28 -2.98
C TYR A 61 15.85 1.97 -4.04
N ALA A 62 17.04 1.42 -4.30
CA ALA A 62 17.83 1.77 -5.47
C ALA A 62 17.01 1.28 -6.67
N ALA A 63 16.15 2.16 -7.19
CA ALA A 63 15.45 1.88 -8.43
C ALA A 63 16.50 1.50 -9.48
N PRO A 64 16.36 0.38 -10.20
CA PRO A 64 17.20 0.15 -11.37
C PRO A 64 17.02 1.35 -12.29
N ASP A 65 18.13 2.02 -12.63
CA ASP A 65 18.25 3.29 -13.36
C ASP A 65 17.07 3.63 -14.30
N THR A 66 15.95 4.06 -13.71
CA THR A 66 14.75 4.40 -14.47
C THR A 66 14.80 5.91 -14.67
N PRO A 67 14.92 6.42 -15.91
CA PRO A 67 15.14 7.83 -16.20
C PRO A 67 13.92 8.74 -15.94
N LEU A 68 13.01 8.36 -15.05
CA LEU A 68 11.77 9.07 -14.73
C LEU A 68 11.79 9.68 -13.32
N ASN A 69 12.87 10.38 -12.96
CA ASN A 69 12.80 11.40 -11.91
C ASN A 69 12.86 12.80 -12.54
N PRO A 70 11.73 13.37 -12.99
CA PRO A 70 11.69 14.73 -13.55
C PRO A 70 11.90 15.83 -12.50
N LEU A 71 12.07 15.49 -11.22
CA LEU A 71 12.24 16.46 -10.13
C LEU A 71 13.69 16.61 -9.66
N LYS A 72 14.64 15.84 -10.21
CA LYS A 72 16.07 16.15 -10.08
C LYS A 72 16.50 17.03 -11.25
N GLY A 73 15.98 18.26 -11.27
CA GLY A 73 16.59 19.33 -12.08
C GLY A 73 18.03 19.56 -11.63
N PRO A 74 18.90 20.11 -12.50
CA PRO A 74 20.31 20.30 -12.19
C PRO A 74 20.45 21.33 -11.06
N ALA A 75 20.61 20.84 -9.84
CA ALA A 75 21.13 21.63 -8.74
C ALA A 75 22.67 21.56 -8.79
N ASP A 76 23.26 22.02 -9.90
CA ASP A 76 24.72 22.19 -10.07
C ASP A 76 24.98 23.12 -11.27
N VAL A 77 24.75 24.43 -11.07
CA VAL A 77 25.51 25.55 -11.68
C VAL A 77 25.68 26.63 -10.63
#